data_AF-A0A0D9WG00-F1
#
_entry.id   AF-A0A0D9WG00-F1
#
_cell.length_a   1.000
_cell.length_b   1.000
_cell.length_c   1.000
_cell.angle_alpha   90.00
_cell.angle_beta   90.00
_cell.angle_gamma   90.00
#
_symmetry.space_group_name_H-M   'P 1'
#
loop_
_entity.id
_entity.type
_entity.pdbx_description
1 polymer ?
#
loop_
_entity_poly.entity_id
_entity_poly.type
_entity_poly.pdbx_seq_one_letter_code
_entity_poly.pdbx_strand_id
1 'polypeptide(L)' 'MALWHWCAQKNVVREGERGRTTDILAYMITAQAAEFEKLTEKEKGMKEQRRMKWQRSEEGWVKINTDGAFDAMTNQALAS' A
#
# COMPACT_ATOMS: atom_id res chain seq x y z
N MET A 1 -3.75 1.63 -1.38
CA MET A 1 -4.13 0.94 -2.64
C MET A 1 -3.68 1.67 -3.89
N ALA A 2 -4.02 2.95 -4.09
CA ALA A 2 -3.51 3.71 -5.24
C ALA A 2 -1.97 3.78 -5.28
N LEU A 3 -1.32 3.99 -4.13
CA LEU A 3 0.14 3.94 -4.01
C LEU A 3 0.74 2.58 -4.35
N TRP A 4 0.04 1.49 -4.03
CA TRP A 4 0.51 0.14 -4.32
C TRP A 4 0.51 -0.12 -5.83
N HIS A 5 -0.61 0.18 -6.51
CA HIS A 5 -0.70 0.08 -7.97
C HIS A 5 0.32 0.98 -8.66
N TRP A 6 0.54 2.18 -8.14
CA TRP A 6 1.57 3.09 -8.62
C TRP A 6 2.99 2.52 -8.48
N CYS A 7 3.36 2.03 -7.29
CA CYS A 7 4.68 1.44 -7.06
C CYS A 7 4.89 0.16 -7.89
N ALA A 8 3.88 -0.71 -7.98
CA ALA A 8 3.95 -1.92 -8.80
C ALA A 8 4.13 -1.60 -10.28
N GLN A 9 3.40 -0.61 -10.80
CA GLN A 9 3.54 -0.15 -12.17
C GLN A 9 4.93 0.43 -12.44
N LYS A 10 5.48 1.22 -11.51
CA LYS A 10 6.85 1.73 -11.62
C LYS A 10 7.88 0.61 -11.64
N ASN A 11 7.69 -0.46 -10.87
CA ASN A 11 8.59 -1.61 -10.88
C ASN A 11 8.54 -2.36 -12.22
N VAL A 12 7.36 -2.59 -12.77
CA VAL A 12 7.15 -3.20 -14.10
C VAL A 12 7.87 -2.40 -15.19
N VAL A 13 7.68 -1.07 -15.21
CA VAL A 13 8.36 -0.20 -16.18
C VAL A 13 9.88 -0.21 -15.99
N ARG A 14 10.36 -0.25 -14.74
CA ARG A 14 11.80 -0.34 -14.43
C ARG A 14 12.41 -1.65 -14.93
N GLU A 15 11.65 -2.74 -14.90
CA GLU A 15 12.07 -4.06 -15.39
C GLU A 15 11.96 -4.19 -16.93
N GLY A 16 11.57 -3.11 -17.61
CA GLY A 16 11.49 -3.04 -19.07
C GLY A 16 10.18 -3.60 -19.64
N GLU A 17 9.24 -3.98 -18.78
CA GLU A 17 7.92 -4.44 -19.18
C GLU A 17 6.99 -3.27 -19.52
N ARG A 18 6.04 -3.54 -20.41
CA ARG A 18 5.03 -2.55 -20.77
C ARG A 18 4.01 -2.43 -19.64
N GLY A 19 4.03 -1.28 -18.97
CA GLY A 19 3.04 -0.96 -17.96
C GLY A 19 1.60 -1.00 -18.50
N ARG A 20 0.65 -1.31 -17.61
CA ARG A 20 -0.80 -1.17 -17.84
C ARG A 20 -1.19 0.25 -18.27
N THR A 21 -2.25 0.38 -19.06
CA THR A 21 -2.80 1.69 -19.45
C THR A 21 -3.45 2.39 -18.27
N THR A 22 -3.55 3.72 -18.35
CA THR A 22 -4.09 4.57 -17.28
C THR A 22 -5.55 4.26 -16.97
N ASP A 23 -6.32 3.95 -18.01
CA ASP A 23 -7.71 3.50 -17.97
C ASP A 23 -7.88 2.19 -17.17
N ILE A 24 -7.02 1.20 -17.40
CA ILE A 24 -7.03 -0.05 -16.62
C ILE A 24 -6.69 0.22 -15.16
N LEU A 25 -5.67 1.04 -14.89
CA LEU A 25 -5.27 1.37 -13.51
C LEU A 25 -6.39 2.12 -12.77
N ALA A 26 -7.03 3.08 -13.42
CA ALA A 26 -8.16 3.84 -12.86
C ALA A 26 -9.34 2.91 -12.54
N TYR A 27 -9.68 2.00 -13.45
CA TYR A 27 -10.71 0.98 -13.22
C TYR A 27 -10.37 0.10 -12.01
N MET A 28 -9.16 -0.45 -11.94
CA MET A 28 -8.74 -1.33 -10.84
C MET A 28 -8.76 -0.63 -9.48
N ILE A 29 -8.25 0.61 -9.42
CA ILE A 29 -8.25 1.41 -8.19
C ILE A 29 -9.69 1.68 -7.73
N THR A 30 -10.57 2.05 -8.67
CA THR A 30 -11.98 2.37 -8.37
C THR A 30 -12.74 1.13 -7.90
N ALA A 31 -12.57 0.00 -8.58
CA ALA A 31 -13.20 -1.26 -8.21
C ALA A 31 -12.75 -1.72 -6.81
N GLN A 32 -11.45 -1.67 -6.52
CA GLN A 32 -10.97 -1.99 -5.17
C GLN A 32 -11.46 -1.01 -4.12
N ALA A 33 -11.49 0.30 -4.40
CA ALA A 33 -12.02 1.28 -3.46
C ALA A 33 -13.47 0.97 -3.07
N ALA A 34 -14.32 0.64 -4.06
CA ALA A 34 -15.71 0.26 -3.82
C ALA A 34 -15.85 -1.03 -3.00
N GLU A 35 -15.01 -2.04 -3.23
CA GLU A 35 -15.01 -3.26 -2.42
C GLU A 35 -14.55 -3.00 -0.98
N PHE A 36 -13.57 -2.12 -0.77
CA PHE A 36 -13.14 -1.72 0.56
C PHE A 36 -14.22 -0.93 1.30
N GLU A 37 -14.97 -0.07 0.62
CA GLU A 37 -16.08 0.67 1.22
C GLU A 37 -17.13 -0.30 1.80
N LYS A 38 -17.51 -1.33 1.02
CA LYS A 38 -18.40 -2.41 1.47
C LYS A 38 -17.86 -3.19 2.68
N LEU A 39 -16.55 -3.39 2.76
CA LEU A 39 -15.90 -4.04 3.90
C LEU A 39 -15.89 -3.14 5.13
N THR A 40 -15.58 -1.86 4.98
CA THR A 40 -15.59 -0.89 6.08
C THR A 40 -16.99 -0.63 6.64
N GLU A 41 -18.04 -0.69 5.82
CA GLU A 41 -19.43 -0.62 6.30
C GLU A 41 -19.80 -1.82 7.19
N LYS A 42 -19.28 -3.02 6.89
CA LYS A 42 -19.41 -4.20 7.77
C LYS A 42 -18.62 -4.04 9.07
N GLU A 43 -17.50 -3.33 9.06
CA GLU A 43 -16.63 -3.13 10.23
C GLU A 43 -17.05 -1.96 11.13
N LYS A 44 -17.93 -1.04 10.69
CA LYS A 44 -18.44 0.07 11.52
C LYS A 44 -19.18 -0.37 12.79
N GLY A 45 -19.57 -1.65 12.90
CA GLY A 45 -20.08 -2.24 14.15
C GLY A 45 -19.00 -2.67 15.15
N MET A 46 -17.72 -2.70 14.76
CA MET A 46 -16.63 -3.31 15.53
C MET A 46 -15.53 -2.30 15.88
N LYS A 47 -15.81 -1.54 16.95
CA LYS A 47 -14.87 -0.93 17.90
C LYS A 47 -14.03 0.26 17.41
N GLU A 48 -14.34 1.38 18.05
CA GLU A 48 -13.44 2.47 18.41
C GLU A 48 -12.08 1.90 18.90
N GLN A 49 -11.06 1.92 18.03
CA GLN A 49 -9.73 1.45 18.38
C GLN A 49 -9.11 2.42 19.39
N ARG A 50 -9.16 2.06 20.68
CA ARG A 50 -8.19 2.57 21.66
C ARG A 50 -6.80 2.42 21.05
N ARG A 51 -5.98 3.47 21.07
CA ARG A 51 -4.57 3.43 20.66
C ARG A 51 -3.88 2.20 21.29
N MET A 52 -3.79 1.12 20.52
CA MET A 52 -3.14 -0.12 20.93
C MET A 52 -1.64 0.17 20.99
N LYS A 53 -1.04 0.00 22.16
CA LYS A 53 0.42 -0.03 22.27
C LYS A 53 0.92 -1.24 21.47
N TRP A 54 2.09 -1.12 20.85
CA TRP A 54 2.68 -2.21 20.06
C TRP A 54 2.79 -3.49 20.91
N GLN A 55 2.31 -4.60 20.36
CA GLN A 55 2.44 -5.94 20.94
C GLN A 55 3.13 -6.87 19.93
N ARG A 56 3.84 -7.87 20.45
CA ARG A 56 4.46 -8.91 19.63
C ARG A 56 3.37 -9.71 18.92
N SER A 57 3.57 -10.01 17.63
CA SER A 57 2.63 -10.80 16.83
C SER A 57 2.55 -12.26 17.32
N GLU A 58 1.39 -12.89 17.09
CA GLU A 58 1.17 -14.30 17.40
C GLU A 58 2.08 -15.22 16.57
N GLU A 59 2.27 -16.45 17.04
CA GLU A 59 3.10 -17.46 16.38
C GLU A 59 2.53 -17.78 14.98
N GLY A 60 3.38 -17.78 13.95
CA GLY A 60 2.98 -17.95 12.55
C GLY A 60 2.76 -16.64 11.77
N TRP A 61 2.79 -15.47 12.43
CA TRP A 61 2.69 -14.16 11.78
C TRP A 61 4.04 -13.48 11.63
N VAL A 62 4.28 -12.87 10.46
CA VAL A 62 5.52 -12.14 10.17
C VAL A 62 5.32 -10.65 10.37
N LYS A 63 6.22 -10.02 11.13
CA LYS A 63 6.31 -8.57 11.24
C LYS A 63 7.06 -8.03 10.02
N ILE A 64 6.38 -7.27 9.17
CA ILE A 64 7.01 -6.51 8.10
C ILE A 64 7.30 -5.10 8.64
N ASN A 65 8.58 -4.74 8.73
CA ASN A 65 8.97 -3.35 8.93
C ASN A 65 9.21 -2.72 7.56
N THR A 66 8.79 -1.47 7.38
CA THR A 66 9.08 -0.68 6.18
C THR A 66 9.69 0.63 6.63
N ASP A 67 10.92 0.88 6.23
CA ASP A 67 11.59 2.17 6.40
C ASP A 67 11.94 2.75 5.03
N GLY A 68 12.24 4.05 5.02
CA GLY A 68 12.63 4.78 3.83
C GLY A 68 13.50 5.95 4.22
N ALA A 69 14.58 6.16 3.45
CA ALA A 69 15.51 7.25 3.65
C ALA A 69 15.56 8.15 2.41
N PHE A 70 15.61 9.46 2.65
CA PHE A 70 15.60 10.49 1.61
C PHE A 70 16.75 11.45 1.83
N ASP A 71 17.51 11.73 0.77
CA ASP A 71 18.53 12.76 0.77
C ASP A 71 17.99 14.04 0.12
N ALA A 72 17.89 15.08 0.94
CA ALA A 72 17.42 16.40 0.51
C ALA A 72 18.42 17.13 -0.40
N MET A 73 19.72 16.82 -0.32
CA MET A 73 20.74 17.48 -1.14
C MET A 73 20.70 17.00 -2.58
N THR A 74 20.52 15.69 -2.78
CA THR A 74 20.44 15.08 -4.12
C THR A 74 19.01 14.94 -4.63
N ASN A 75 18.02 15.21 -3.78
CA ASN A 75 16.59 15.02 -4.04
C ASN A 75 16.27 13.58 -4.49
N GLN A 76 16.93 12.61 -3.86
CA GLN A 76 16.83 11.20 -4.21
C GLN A 76 16.53 10.34 -2.98
N ALA A 77 15.86 9.21 -3.22
CA ALA A 77 15.73 8.18 -2.21
C ALA A 77 17.09 7.49 -2.03
N LEU A 78 17.54 7.36 -0.80
CA LEU A 78 18.74 6.61 -0.48
C LEU A 78 18.40 5.12 -0.63
N ALA A 79 19.14 4.43 -1.49
CA ALA A 79 19.02 2.98 -1.61
C ALA A 79 19.54 2.34 -0.31
N SER A 80 18.65 1.61 0.37
CA SER A 80 18.95 0.76 1.53
C SER A 80 19.71 -0.49 1.13
#